data_AF-A0A3D1X1N3-F1
#
_entry.id   AF-A0A3D1X1N3-F1
#
_cell.length_a   1.000
_cell.length_b   1.000
_cell.length_c   1.000
_cell.angle_alpha   90.00
_cell.angle_beta   90.00
_cell.angle_gamma   90.00
#
_symmetry.space_group_name_H-M   'P 1'
#
loop_
_entity.id
_entity.type
_entity.pdbx_description
1 polymer ?
#
loop_
_entity_poly.entity_id
_entity_poly.type
_entity_poly.pdbx_seq_one_letter_code
_entity_poly.pdbx_strand_id
1 'polypeptide(L)'
;MSEEIKSREDLYRAVWSKPMMKLAEEFGISGRGLAKLCERLKVPVPPRGYWRKISLGQLIKKIPLPEVEFTKYELWKNQSSLDDLERRRKAEEERSAIFNNPDIEIKDKDIQEIASNTLRAEQARNPMVLVSEQDITSPLVKKLLISQTRNKTAPP
;
A
#
# COMPACT_ATOMS: atom_id res chain seq x y z
N MET A 1 -0.85 3.12 -18.71
CA MET A 1 -2.32 3.13 -18.73
C MET A 1 -2.80 1.97 -17.88
N SER A 2 -2.91 2.17 -16.57
CA SER A 2 -3.46 1.16 -15.67
C SER A 2 -4.97 1.10 -15.93
N GLU A 3 -5.47 -0.06 -16.34
CA GLU A 3 -6.91 -0.24 -16.58
C GLU A 3 -7.70 0.05 -15.31
N GLU A 4 -8.75 0.85 -15.45
CA GLU A 4 -9.72 1.16 -14.42
C GLU A 4 -10.44 -0.13 -13.98
N ILE A 5 -10.52 -0.41 -12.68
CA ILE A 5 -11.19 -1.62 -12.18
C ILE A 5 -12.63 -1.30 -11.79
N LYS A 6 -13.54 -1.43 -12.76
CA LYS A 6 -14.98 -1.19 -12.57
C LYS A 6 -15.78 -2.48 -12.39
N SER A 7 -15.24 -3.60 -12.85
CA SER A 7 -15.91 -4.90 -12.84
C SER A 7 -15.04 -6.02 -12.23
N ARG A 8 -15.68 -7.15 -11.97
CA ARG A 8 -15.03 -8.38 -11.51
C ARG A 8 -14.01 -8.88 -12.54
N GLU A 9 -14.34 -8.73 -13.81
CA GLU A 9 -13.53 -9.15 -14.95
C GLU A 9 -12.26 -8.30 -15.05
N ASP A 10 -12.35 -7.00 -14.77
CA ASP A 10 -11.19 -6.10 -14.71
C ASP A 10 -10.26 -6.49 -13.57
N LEU A 11 -10.81 -6.81 -12.40
CA LEU A 11 -10.03 -7.30 -11.26
C LEU A 11 -9.31 -8.60 -11.60
N TYR A 12 -9.98 -9.53 -12.27
CA TYR A 12 -9.36 -10.76 -12.77
C TYR A 12 -8.21 -10.44 -13.73
N ARG A 13 -8.41 -9.58 -14.73
CA ARG A 13 -7.33 -9.21 -15.67
C ARG A 13 -6.13 -8.59 -14.94
N ALA A 14 -6.38 -7.71 -13.97
CA ALA A 14 -5.34 -7.07 -13.18
C ALA A 14 -4.55 -8.07 -12.31
N VAL A 15 -5.25 -8.98 -11.62
CA VAL A 15 -4.63 -10.03 -10.78
C VAL A 15 -3.79 -11.00 -11.61
N TRP A 16 -4.14 -11.21 -12.88
CA TRP A 16 -3.41 -12.09 -13.80
C TRP A 16 -2.40 -11.37 -14.70
N SER A 17 -2.26 -10.04 -14.58
CA SER A 17 -1.27 -9.25 -15.32
C SER A 17 -0.05 -8.87 -14.47
N LYS A 18 -0.21 -8.70 -13.15
CA LYS A 18 0.88 -8.30 -12.25
C LYS A 18 0.86 -9.01 -10.88
N PRO A 19 2.01 -9.11 -10.19
CA PRO A 19 2.08 -9.70 -8.86
C PRO A 19 1.17 -9.00 -7.84
N MET A 20 0.52 -9.80 -6.99
CA MET A 20 -0.48 -9.33 -6.02
C MET A 20 0.05 -8.23 -5.09
N MET A 21 1.33 -8.30 -4.69
CA MET A 21 1.94 -7.27 -3.84
C MET A 21 2.04 -5.92 -4.55
N LYS A 22 2.47 -5.93 -5.81
CA LYS A 22 2.56 -4.71 -6.64
C LYS A 22 1.18 -4.14 -6.91
N LEU A 23 0.23 -5.02 -7.23
CA LEU A 23 -1.15 -4.62 -7.44
C LEU A 23 -1.75 -3.97 -6.18
N ALA A 24 -1.53 -4.56 -5.01
CA ALA A 24 -2.03 -4.02 -3.74
C ALA A 24 -1.42 -2.66 -3.38
N GLU A 25 -0.12 -2.47 -3.66
CA GLU A 25 0.61 -1.21 -3.48
C GLU A 25 0.00 -0.09 -4.33
N GLU A 26 -0.27 -0.34 -5.61
CA GLU A 26 -0.93 0.64 -6.50
C GLU A 26 -2.34 1.04 -6.03
N PHE A 27 -3.01 0.16 -5.29
CA PHE A 27 -4.33 0.42 -4.72
C PHE A 27 -4.29 0.99 -3.30
N GLY A 28 -3.11 1.22 -2.72
CA GLY A 28 -2.98 1.68 -1.34
C GLY A 28 -3.61 0.71 -0.32
N ILE A 29 -3.64 -0.60 -0.60
CA ILE A 29 -4.18 -1.63 0.29
C ILE A 29 -3.15 -2.69 0.62
N SER A 30 -3.40 -3.44 1.70
CA SER A 30 -2.58 -4.61 2.00
C SER A 30 -2.88 -5.76 1.03
N GLY A 31 -1.87 -6.58 0.72
CA GLY A 31 -2.06 -7.78 -0.10
C GLY A 31 -3.12 -8.75 0.46
N ARG A 32 -3.28 -8.81 1.79
CA ARG A 32 -4.36 -9.58 2.44
C ARG A 32 -5.73 -8.96 2.18
N GLY A 33 -5.83 -7.63 2.15
CA GLY A 33 -7.05 -6.92 1.77
C GLY A 33 -7.45 -7.22 0.33
N LEU A 34 -6.48 -7.21 -0.59
CA LEU A 34 -6.71 -7.56 -1.99
C LEU A 34 -7.14 -9.03 -2.16
N ALA A 35 -6.52 -9.95 -1.41
CA ALA A 35 -6.92 -11.36 -1.42
C ALA A 35 -8.38 -11.56 -0.94
N LYS A 36 -8.79 -10.89 0.14
CA LYS A 36 -10.18 -10.91 0.62
C LYS A 36 -11.16 -10.35 -0.42
N LEU A 37 -10.75 -9.31 -1.16
CA LEU A 37 -11.57 -8.76 -2.23
C LEU A 37 -11.76 -9.77 -3.36
N CYS A 38 -10.68 -10.43 -3.79
CA CYS A 38 -10.74 -11.48 -4.80
C CYS A 38 -11.63 -12.65 -4.35
N GLU A 39 -11.50 -13.09 -3.10
CA GLU A 39 -12.31 -14.17 -2.53
C GLU A 39 -13.80 -13.82 -2.55
N ARG A 40 -14.18 -12.62 -2.10
CA ARG A 40 -15.57 -12.15 -2.11
C ARG A 40 -16.15 -12.06 -3.53
N LEU A 41 -15.34 -11.62 -4.49
CA LEU A 41 -15.72 -11.55 -5.90
C LEU A 41 -15.56 -12.88 -6.63
N LYS A 42 -15.19 -13.96 -5.92
CA LYS A 42 -14.90 -15.29 -6.47
C LYS A 42 -13.94 -15.23 -7.68
N VAL A 43 -12.98 -14.31 -7.64
CA VAL A 43 -11.94 -14.16 -8.66
C VAL A 43 -10.83 -15.16 -8.34
N PRO A 44 -10.51 -16.08 -9.27
CA PRO A 44 -9.42 -17.02 -9.06
C PRO A 44 -8.09 -16.27 -9.06
N VAL A 45 -7.29 -16.51 -8.02
CA VAL A 45 -5.96 -15.91 -7.86
C VAL A 45 -4.88 -16.87 -8.38
N PRO A 46 -3.78 -16.35 -8.95
CA PRO A 46 -2.69 -17.18 -9.41
C PRO A 46 -2.07 -17.97 -8.24
N PRO A 47 -1.72 -19.25 -8.43
CA PRO A 47 -1.16 -20.08 -7.36
C PRO A 47 0.21 -19.55 -6.91
N ARG A 48 0.64 -19.94 -5.70
CA ARG A 48 1.97 -19.60 -5.19
C ARG A 48 3.06 -20.04 -6.19
N GLY A 49 4.01 -19.15 -6.46
CA GLY A 49 5.07 -19.40 -7.42
C GLY A 49 4.69 -19.25 -8.90
N TYR A 50 3.43 -18.93 -9.24
CA TYR A 50 3.01 -18.59 -10.60
C TYR A 50 3.92 -17.52 -11.22
N TRP A 51 4.13 -16.42 -10.51
CA TRP A 51 4.97 -15.31 -10.97
C TRP A 51 6.45 -15.69 -11.14
N ARG A 52 6.98 -16.59 -10.30
CA ARG A 52 8.33 -17.14 -10.46
C ARG A 52 8.45 -17.97 -11.73
N LYS A 53 7.43 -18.76 -12.06
CA LYS A 53 7.41 -19.56 -13.29
C LYS A 53 7.28 -18.68 -14.54
N ILE A 54 6.44 -17.64 -14.49
CA ILE A 54 6.32 -16.63 -15.55
C ILE A 54 7.64 -15.89 -15.77
N SER A 55 8.35 -15.49 -14.71
CA SER A 55 9.67 -14.84 -14.85
C SER A 55 10.74 -15.75 -15.45
N LEU A 56 10.55 -17.07 -15.39
CA LEU A 56 11.41 -18.07 -16.03
C LEU A 56 10.96 -18.39 -17.47
N GLY A 57 10.01 -17.63 -18.02
CA GLY A 57 9.50 -17.83 -19.39
C GLY A 57 8.56 -19.03 -19.55
N GLN A 58 8.07 -19.63 -18.45
CA GLN A 58 7.13 -20.75 -18.55
C GLN A 58 5.73 -20.27 -18.91
N LEU A 59 5.14 -20.88 -19.94
CA LEU A 59 3.73 -20.71 -20.28
C LEU A 59 2.86 -21.52 -19.32
N ILE A 60 2.10 -20.84 -18.47
CA ILE A 60 1.14 -21.44 -17.55
C ILE A 60 -0.26 -21.04 -17.98
N LYS A 61 -1.16 -22.02 -18.09
CA LYS A 61 -2.57 -21.76 -18.39
C LYS A 61 -3.22 -20.99 -17.25
N LYS A 62 -3.90 -19.90 -17.59
CA LYS A 62 -4.70 -19.12 -16.64
C LYS A 62 -5.98 -19.88 -16.27
N ILE A 63 -6.40 -19.77 -15.02
CA ILE A 63 -7.66 -20.35 -14.56
C ILE A 63 -8.78 -19.44 -15.06
N PRO A 64 -9.74 -19.94 -15.86
CA PRO A 64 -10.82 -19.11 -16.36
C PRO A 64 -11.66 -18.57 -15.20
N LEU A 65 -12.20 -17.37 -15.38
CA LEU A 65 -13.10 -16.75 -14.43
C LEU A 65 -14.41 -17.59 -14.38
N PRO A 66 -14.81 -18.13 -13.21
CA PRO A 66 -16.03 -18.92 -13.11
C PRO A 66 -17.26 -18.04 -13.31
N GLU A 67 -18.31 -18.61 -13.90
CA GLU A 67 -19.62 -17.97 -13.93
C GLU A 67 -20.22 -18.05 -12.53
N VAL A 68 -20.60 -16.90 -11.97
CA VAL A 68 -21.08 -16.81 -10.59
C VAL A 68 -22.23 -15.83 -10.54
N GLU A 69 -23.40 -16.35 -10.17
CA GLU A 69 -24.55 -15.54 -9.80
C GLU A 69 -24.35 -14.99 -8.38
N PHE A 70 -24.37 -13.67 -8.26
CA PHE A 70 -24.33 -12.97 -6.98
C PHE A 70 -25.73 -12.57 -6.56
N THR A 71 -26.00 -12.62 -5.26
CA THR A 71 -27.23 -12.06 -4.70
C THR A 71 -27.25 -10.53 -4.88
N LYS A 72 -28.43 -9.91 -4.88
CA LYS A 72 -28.57 -8.44 -4.96
C LYS A 72 -27.75 -7.70 -3.89
N TYR A 73 -27.69 -8.25 -2.68
CA TYR A 73 -26.89 -7.69 -1.59
C TYR A 73 -25.38 -7.78 -1.87
N GLU A 74 -24.91 -8.93 -2.37
CA GLU A 74 -23.52 -9.10 -2.77
C GLU A 74 -23.15 -8.15 -3.90
N LEU A 75 -24.00 -7.99 -4.92
CA LEU A 75 -23.77 -7.04 -6.01
C LEU A 75 -23.58 -5.61 -5.52
N TRP A 76 -24.48 -5.11 -4.66
CA TRP A 76 -24.35 -3.77 -4.07
C TRP A 76 -23.06 -3.63 -3.25
N LYS A 77 -22.77 -4.62 -2.40
CA LYS A 77 -21.58 -4.63 -1.54
C LYS A 77 -20.28 -4.71 -2.36
N ASN A 78 -20.32 -5.43 -3.48
CA ASN A 78 -19.21 -5.63 -4.40
C ASN A 78 -18.92 -4.33 -5.15
N GLN A 79 -19.96 -3.66 -5.67
CA GLN A 79 -19.82 -2.37 -6.33
C GLN A 79 -19.15 -1.33 -5.42
N SER A 80 -19.67 -1.14 -4.20
CA SER A 80 -19.08 -0.20 -3.23
C SER A 80 -17.61 -0.50 -2.95
N SER A 81 -17.20 -1.76 -3.02
CA SER A 81 -15.82 -2.15 -2.75
C SER A 81 -14.87 -1.94 -3.92
N LEU A 82 -15.36 -2.07 -5.15
CA LEU A 82 -14.60 -1.70 -6.34
C LEU A 82 -14.46 -0.18 -6.41
N ASP A 83 -15.53 0.57 -6.13
CA ASP A 83 -15.49 2.02 -6.04
C ASP A 83 -14.49 2.50 -4.98
N ASP A 84 -14.48 1.86 -3.80
CA ASP A 84 -13.50 2.15 -2.74
C ASP A 84 -12.06 1.82 -3.14
N LEU A 85 -11.85 0.75 -3.93
CA LEU A 85 -10.53 0.39 -4.43
C LEU A 85 -10.01 1.44 -5.41
N GLU A 86 -10.86 1.90 -6.32
CA GLU A 86 -10.52 2.91 -7.31
C GLU A 86 -10.27 4.28 -6.66
N ARG A 87 -11.07 4.66 -5.64
CA ARG A 87 -10.80 5.85 -4.82
C ARG A 87 -9.41 5.81 -4.19
N ARG A 88 -8.99 4.66 -3.64
CA ARG A 88 -7.66 4.50 -3.07
C ARG A 88 -6.57 4.53 -4.13
N ARG A 89 -6.79 3.91 -5.30
CA ARG A 89 -5.88 4.00 -6.45
C ARG A 89 -5.61 5.45 -6.82
N LYS A 90 -6.68 6.22 -6.97
CA LYS A 90 -6.60 7.64 -7.32
C LYS A 90 -5.86 8.44 -6.25
N ALA A 91 -6.16 8.19 -4.98
CA ALA A 91 -5.43 8.82 -3.88
C ALA A 91 -3.93 8.48 -3.87
N GLU A 92 -3.55 7.24 -4.20
CA GLU A 92 -2.15 6.82 -4.29
C GLU A 92 -1.44 7.41 -5.51
N GLU A 93 -2.14 7.55 -6.63
CA GLU A 93 -1.66 8.22 -7.84
C GLU A 93 -1.44 9.72 -7.58
N GLU A 94 -2.40 10.39 -6.94
CA GLU A 94 -2.28 11.78 -6.50
C GLU A 94 -1.11 11.95 -5.52
N ARG A 95 -0.97 11.07 -4.53
CA ARG A 95 0.18 11.07 -3.60
C ARG A 95 1.51 10.86 -4.31
N SER A 96 1.56 9.92 -5.24
CA SER A 96 2.77 9.63 -6.03
C SER A 96 3.11 10.79 -6.94
N ALA A 97 2.12 11.47 -7.52
CA ALA A 97 2.34 12.68 -8.32
C ALA A 97 2.92 13.81 -7.48
N ILE A 98 2.44 14.00 -6.24
CA ILE A 98 3.00 14.98 -5.30
C ILE A 98 4.44 14.61 -4.93
N PHE A 99 4.71 13.34 -4.56
CA PHE A 99 6.04 12.91 -4.15
C PHE A 99 7.09 13.01 -5.27
N ASN A 100 6.70 12.72 -6.52
CA ASN A 100 7.60 12.72 -7.66
C ASN A 100 7.62 14.06 -8.43
N ASN A 101 6.93 15.10 -7.95
CA ASN A 101 6.92 16.40 -8.62
C ASN A 101 8.26 17.13 -8.39
N PRO A 102 9.09 17.34 -9.43
CA PRO A 102 10.38 18.02 -9.30
C PRO A 102 10.24 19.50 -8.93
N ASP A 103 9.08 20.11 -9.19
CA ASP A 103 8.80 21.52 -8.83
C ASP A 103 8.45 21.69 -7.35
N ILE A 104 8.14 20.60 -6.63
CA ILE A 104 8.07 20.61 -5.16
C ILE A 104 9.50 20.40 -4.64
N GLU A 105 10.29 21.46 -4.75
CA GLU A 105 11.63 21.52 -4.16
C GLU A 105 11.48 21.63 -2.65
N ILE A 106 11.43 20.48 -1.95
CA ILE A 106 11.52 20.46 -0.49
C ILE A 106 12.96 20.87 -0.16
N LYS A 107 13.17 22.16 0.15
CA LYS A 107 14.50 22.67 0.48
C LYS A 107 14.98 21.94 1.73
N ASP A 108 16.22 21.45 1.71
CA ASP A 108 16.85 20.77 2.86
C ASP A 108 16.70 21.58 4.17
N LYS A 109 16.59 22.90 4.05
CA LYS A 109 16.35 23.84 5.15
C LYS A 109 15.00 23.62 5.86
N ASP A 110 13.93 23.32 5.11
CA ASP A 110 12.59 23.07 5.68
C ASP A 110 12.57 21.71 6.41
N ILE A 111 13.31 20.71 5.91
CA ILE A 111 13.45 19.40 6.56
C ILE A 111 14.22 19.52 7.88
N GLN A 112 15.33 20.27 7.88
CA GLN A 112 16.13 20.52 9.09
C GLN A 112 15.33 21.28 10.15
N GLU A 113 14.53 22.27 9.73
CA GLU A 113 13.67 23.03 10.64
C GLU A 113 12.54 22.16 11.23
N ILE A 114 11.88 21.34 10.42
CA ILE A 114 10.85 20.39 10.89
C ILE A 114 11.46 19.38 11.86
N ALA A 115 12.64 18.83 11.55
CA ALA A 115 13.34 17.89 12.44
C ALA A 115 13.73 18.55 13.77
N SER A 116 14.23 19.79 13.75
CA SER A 116 14.60 20.56 14.93
C SER A 116 13.39 20.89 15.80
N ASN A 117 12.28 21.30 15.20
CA ASN A 117 11.04 21.60 15.91
C ASN A 117 10.42 20.33 16.53
N THR A 118 10.49 19.20 15.82
CA THR A 118 10.03 17.91 16.33
C THR A 118 10.89 17.45 17.52
N LEU A 119 12.21 17.61 17.45
CA LEU A 119 13.14 17.30 18.54
C LEU A 119 12.85 18.16 19.77
N ARG A 120 12.69 19.47 19.61
CA ARG A 120 12.30 20.39 20.70
C ARG A 120 10.98 19.99 21.34
N ALA A 121 9.99 19.62 20.53
CA ALA A 121 8.69 19.17 21.02
C ALA A 121 8.79 17.85 21.80
N GLU A 122 9.70 16.94 21.44
CA GLU A 122 9.94 15.69 22.19
C GLU A 122 10.70 15.97 23.50
N GLN A 123 11.70 16.86 23.49
CA GLN A 123 12.43 17.31 24.67
C GLN A 123 11.52 18.01 25.69
N ALA A 124 10.56 18.81 25.24
CA ALA A 124 9.57 19.45 26.11
C ALA A 124 8.59 18.44 26.74
N ARG A 125 8.32 17.33 26.05
CA ARG A 125 7.44 16.25 26.55
C ARG A 125 8.16 15.30 27.51
N ASN A 126 9.48 15.20 27.46
CA ASN A 126 10.27 14.34 28.33
C ASN A 126 11.58 15.03 28.78
N PRO A 127 11.51 15.99 29.72
CA PRO A 127 12.63 16.88 30.06
C PRO A 127 13.80 16.19 30.79
N MET A 128 13.65 14.93 31.17
CA MET A 128 14.65 14.17 31.93
C MET A 128 15.63 13.37 31.05
N VAL A 129 15.42 13.34 29.72
CA VAL A 129 16.27 12.63 28.76
C VAL A 129 17.03 13.65 27.91
N LEU A 130 18.33 13.84 28.19
CA LEU A 130 19.22 14.68 27.39
C LEU A 130 19.61 13.93 26.11
N VAL A 131 18.92 14.18 24.99
CA VAL A 131 19.32 13.66 23.68
C VAL A 131 20.13 14.73 22.95
N SER A 132 21.41 14.44 22.68
CA SER A 132 22.29 15.30 21.88
C SER A 132 21.97 15.14 20.39
N GLU A 133 22.09 16.21 19.59
CA GLU A 133 21.87 16.15 18.13
C GLU A 133 22.78 15.13 17.41
N GLN A 134 23.91 14.80 18.02
CA GLN A 134 24.88 13.81 17.52
C GLN A 134 24.41 12.35 17.72
N ASP A 135 23.40 12.10 18.56
CA ASP A 135 22.85 10.76 18.80
C ASP A 135 21.79 10.35 17.76
N ILE A 136 21.17 11.31 17.09
CA ILE A 136 20.07 11.09 16.14
C ILE A 136 20.56 10.47 14.82
N THR A 137 21.84 10.67 14.50
CA THR A 137 22.52 10.04 13.36
C THR A 137 23.07 8.64 13.67
N SER A 138 23.05 8.20 14.93
CA SER A 138 23.49 6.86 15.32
C SER A 138 22.55 5.78 14.76
N PRO A 139 23.08 4.72 14.09
CA PRO A 139 22.28 3.63 13.55
C PRO A 139 21.39 2.93 14.60
N LEU A 140 21.83 2.90 15.86
CA LEU A 140 21.09 2.30 16.97
C LEU A 140 19.86 3.14 17.36
N VAL A 141 19.99 4.47 17.33
CA VAL A 141 18.91 5.40 17.66
C VAL A 141 17.85 5.42 16.55
N LYS A 142 18.26 5.37 15.28
CA LYS A 142 17.35 5.15 14.14
C LYS A 142 16.55 3.85 14.30
N LYS A 143 17.22 2.75 14.67
CA LYS A 143 16.57 1.44 14.85
C LYS A 143 15.58 1.45 16.03
N LEU A 144 15.92 2.14 17.13
CA LEU A 144 15.06 2.30 18.30
C LEU A 144 13.83 3.16 17.98
N LEU A 145 13.99 4.31 17.31
CA LEU A 145 12.89 5.18 16.88
C LEU A 145 11.93 4.47 15.92
N ILE A 146 12.46 3.70 14.94
CA ILE A 146 11.65 2.89 14.01
C ILE A 146 10.90 1.74 14.74
N SER A 147 11.41 1.25 15.87
CA SER A 147 10.75 0.21 16.66
C SER A 147 9.60 0.77 17.52
N GLN A 148 9.78 1.99 18.06
CA GLN A 148 8.78 2.71 18.86
C GLN A 148 7.59 3.15 18.00
N THR A 149 7.79 3.50 16.73
CA THR A 149 6.71 3.85 15.79
C THR A 149 5.89 2.64 15.34
N ARG A 150 6.45 1.41 15.38
CA ARG A 150 5.70 0.18 15.11
C ARG A 150 4.76 -0.24 16.23
N ASN A 151 5.05 0.13 17.48
CA ASN A 151 4.19 -0.21 18.62
C ASN A 151 3.04 0.77 18.87
N LYS A 152 3.06 1.97 18.26
CA LYS A 152 1.98 2.96 18.40
C LYS A 152 0.82 2.78 17.40
N THR A 153 0.90 1.83 16.46
CA THR A 153 -0.16 1.52 15.49
C THR A 153 -0.85 0.17 15.73
N ALA A 154 -0.58 -0.51 16.85
CA ALA A 154 -1.43 -1.61 17.30
C ALA A 154 -2.67 -1.02 18.01
N PRO A 155 -3.90 -1.28 17.52
CA PRO A 155 -5.10 -0.83 18.22
C PRO A 155 -5.32 -1.67 19.49
N PRO A 156 -6.07 -1.15 20.48
CA PRO A 156 -6.53 -1.95 21.62
C PRO A 156 -7.44 -3.12 21.20
#